data_AF-A0A1I7FAH1-F1
#
_entry.id   AF-A0A1I7FAH1-F1
#
_cell.length_a   1.000
_cell.length_b   1.000
_cell.length_c   1.000
_cell.angle_alpha   90.00
_cell.angle_beta   90.00
_cell.angle_gamma   90.00
#
_symmetry.space_group_name_H-M   'P 1'
#
loop_
_entity.id
_entity.type
_entity.pdbx_description
1 polymer ?
#
loop_
_entity_poly.entity_id
_entity_poly.type
_entity_poly.pdbx_seq_one_letter_code
_entity_poly.pdbx_strand_id
1 'polypeptide(L)'
;MGRRAKDPQQSGDEKLKQGKSHPAATPEERENQMIALAFDRAEQQLRDGTASSQVITHFLKLGTVKNEIELEKLRRENELLAAKTSAIESAEKMEILYADAISAMQKYRGDSKDE
;
A
#
# COMPACT_ATOMS: atom_id res chain seq x y z
N MET A 1 12.12 -68.93 13.63
CA MET A 1 11.04 -68.56 12.68
C MET A 1 10.48 -67.21 13.09
N GLY A 2 10.45 -66.25 12.17
CA GLY A 2 9.93 -64.90 12.45
C GLY A 2 10.51 -63.83 11.53
N ARG A 3 10.40 -64.03 10.21
CA ARG A 3 10.65 -62.95 9.23
C ARG A 3 9.52 -61.93 9.38
N ARG A 4 9.76 -60.76 9.98
CA ARG A 4 8.89 -59.59 9.81
C ARG A 4 9.44 -58.77 8.66
N ALA A 5 8.75 -58.84 7.53
CA ALA A 5 8.91 -57.89 6.44
C ALA A 5 8.64 -56.48 6.98
N LYS A 6 9.55 -55.55 6.68
CA LYS A 6 9.24 -54.12 6.78
C LYS A 6 8.66 -53.74 5.42
N ASP A 7 7.35 -53.51 5.38
CA ASP A 7 6.70 -52.96 4.21
C ASP A 7 7.23 -51.53 3.94
N PRO A 8 7.50 -51.17 2.67
CA PRO A 8 7.91 -49.84 2.28
C PRO A 8 6.66 -49.05 1.86
N GLN A 9 6.38 -47.93 2.51
CA GLN A 9 5.61 -46.80 1.97
C GLN A 9 5.20 -45.89 3.12
N GLN A 10 5.79 -44.70 3.20
CA GLN A 10 5.06 -43.43 3.42
C GLN A 10 5.88 -42.29 2.81
N SER A 11 6.02 -42.33 1.48
CA SER A 11 6.17 -41.12 0.68
C SER A 11 4.75 -40.67 0.31
N GLY A 12 4.25 -39.61 0.93
CA GLY A 12 2.90 -39.15 0.63
C GLY A 12 2.50 -37.91 1.41
N ASP A 13 2.32 -36.83 0.66
CA ASP A 13 1.48 -35.67 0.99
C ASP A 13 1.91 -34.75 2.13
N GLU A 14 3.03 -34.07 1.96
CA GLU A 14 3.17 -32.69 2.44
C GLU A 14 2.39 -31.74 1.50
N LYS A 15 1.09 -31.99 1.32
CA LYS A 15 0.22 -31.01 0.67
C LYS A 15 0.12 -29.81 1.60
N LEU A 16 0.87 -28.77 1.25
CA LEU A 16 0.74 -27.41 1.77
C LEU A 16 -0.74 -27.14 2.07
N LYS A 17 -1.07 -27.04 3.36
CA LYS A 17 -2.38 -26.60 3.81
C LYS A 17 -2.58 -25.21 3.22
N GLN A 18 -3.31 -25.13 2.11
CA GLN A 18 -3.82 -23.87 1.59
C GLN A 18 -4.63 -23.27 2.72
N GLY A 19 -4.04 -22.27 3.38
CA GLY A 19 -4.64 -21.59 4.51
C GLY A 19 -5.99 -21.08 4.06
N LYS A 20 -7.04 -21.45 4.81
CA LYS A 20 -8.36 -20.81 4.66
C LYS A 20 -8.12 -19.32 4.85
N SER A 21 -8.27 -18.53 3.78
CA SER A 21 -8.19 -17.07 3.87
C SER A 21 -9.10 -16.62 4.99
N HIS A 22 -8.53 -15.93 5.98
CA HIS A 22 -9.31 -15.34 7.05
C HIS A 22 -10.32 -14.36 6.44
N PRO A 23 -11.56 -14.31 6.94
CA PRO A 23 -12.54 -13.33 6.46
C PRO A 23 -11.97 -11.92 6.59
N ALA A 24 -12.11 -11.11 5.54
CA ALA A 24 -11.73 -9.70 5.59
C ALA A 24 -12.50 -8.96 6.71
N ALA A 25 -11.79 -8.19 7.53
CA ALA A 25 -12.34 -7.39 8.61
C ALA A 25 -12.78 -6.00 8.13
N THR A 26 -12.20 -5.50 7.04
CA THR A 26 -12.55 -4.21 6.43
C THR A 26 -13.03 -4.35 4.97
N PRO A 27 -13.76 -3.35 4.42
CA PRO A 27 -14.10 -3.32 3.00
C PRO A 27 -12.87 -3.34 2.07
N GLU A 28 -11.79 -2.64 2.45
CA GLU A 28 -10.54 -2.57 1.70
C GLU A 28 -9.82 -3.91 1.66
N GLU A 29 -9.76 -4.62 2.80
CA GLU A 29 -9.21 -5.98 2.85
C GLU A 29 -10.01 -6.93 1.98
N ARG A 30 -11.34 -6.78 1.93
CA ARG A 30 -12.22 -7.59 1.08
C ARG A 30 -11.95 -7.34 -0.41
N GLU A 31 -11.77 -6.09 -0.79
CA GLU A 31 -11.39 -5.73 -2.16
C GLU A 31 -10.05 -6.37 -2.54
N ASN A 32 -9.04 -6.25 -1.69
CA ASN A 32 -7.73 -6.89 -1.91
C ASN A 32 -7.83 -8.41 -2.04
N GLN A 33 -8.69 -9.08 -1.25
CA GLN A 33 -8.94 -10.52 -1.39
C GLN A 33 -9.56 -10.86 -2.75
N MET A 34 -10.52 -10.07 -3.24
CA MET A 34 -11.13 -10.30 -4.56
C MET A 34 -10.13 -10.07 -5.69
N ILE A 35 -9.28 -9.04 -5.58
CA ILE A 35 -8.22 -8.76 -6.54
C ILE A 35 -7.23 -9.93 -6.59
N ALA A 36 -6.79 -10.45 -5.44
CA ALA A 36 -5.87 -11.59 -5.38
C ALA A 36 -6.46 -12.82 -6.08
N LEU A 37 -7.72 -13.16 -5.80
CA LEU A 37 -8.41 -14.27 -6.46
C LEU A 37 -8.54 -14.06 -7.97
N ALA A 38 -8.82 -12.84 -8.43
CA ALA A 38 -8.89 -12.53 -9.84
C ALA A 38 -7.51 -12.68 -10.52
N PHE A 39 -6.44 -12.28 -9.82
CA PHE A 39 -5.07 -12.39 -10.29
C PHE A 39 -4.64 -13.86 -10.45
N ASP A 40 -4.89 -14.69 -9.44
CA ASP A 40 -4.59 -16.13 -9.47
C ASP A 40 -5.30 -16.82 -10.64
N ARG A 41 -6.57 -16.45 -10.87
CA ARG A 41 -7.36 -17.00 -11.99
C ARG A 41 -6.82 -16.54 -13.34
N ALA A 42 -6.43 -15.28 -13.46
CA ALA A 42 -5.84 -14.77 -14.69
C ALA A 42 -4.48 -15.41 -14.98
N GLU A 43 -3.64 -15.60 -13.96
CA GLU A 43 -2.37 -16.31 -14.09
C GLU A 43 -2.58 -17.74 -14.59
N GLN A 44 -3.51 -18.47 -13.99
CA GLN A 44 -3.83 -19.83 -14.43
C GLN A 44 -4.31 -19.85 -15.89
N GLN A 45 -5.20 -18.94 -16.29
CA GLN A 45 -5.67 -18.84 -17.68
C GLN A 45 -4.55 -18.52 -18.67
N LEU A 46 -3.59 -17.67 -18.28
CA LEU A 46 -2.43 -17.32 -19.11
C LEU A 46 -1.51 -18.53 -19.29
N ARG A 47 -1.24 -19.28 -18.20
CA ARG A 47 -0.44 -20.52 -18.24
C ARG A 47 -1.09 -21.61 -19.09
N ASP A 48 -2.40 -21.76 -18.98
CA ASP A 48 -3.17 -22.76 -19.72
C ASP A 48 -3.43 -22.36 -21.18
N GLY A 49 -3.09 -21.13 -21.58
CA GLY A 49 -3.37 -20.61 -22.91
C GLY A 49 -4.86 -20.37 -23.20
N THR A 50 -5.70 -20.29 -22.16
CA THR A 50 -7.15 -20.08 -22.25
C THR A 50 -7.57 -18.66 -21.93
N ALA A 51 -6.62 -17.78 -21.62
CA ALA A 51 -6.86 -16.37 -21.32
C ALA A 51 -7.55 -15.67 -22.49
N SER A 52 -8.57 -14.88 -22.16
CA SER A 52 -9.23 -14.03 -23.14
C SER A 52 -8.31 -12.89 -23.59
N SER A 53 -8.57 -12.33 -24.77
CA SER A 53 -7.85 -11.17 -25.30
C SER A 53 -7.86 -9.97 -24.36
N GLN A 54 -8.94 -9.78 -23.59
CA GLN A 54 -9.05 -8.71 -22.61
C GLN A 54 -8.08 -8.91 -21.43
N VAL A 55 -7.95 -10.14 -20.91
CA VAL A 55 -7.01 -10.47 -19.84
C VAL A 55 -5.59 -10.21 -20.32
N ILE A 56 -5.22 -10.74 -21.48
CA ILE A 56 -3.89 -10.55 -22.07
C ILE A 56 -3.57 -9.06 -22.25
N THR A 57 -4.50 -8.30 -22.84
CA THR A 57 -4.32 -6.87 -23.08
C THR A 57 -4.16 -6.08 -21.78
N HIS A 58 -4.94 -6.40 -20.74
CA HIS A 58 -4.83 -5.75 -19.44
C HIS A 58 -3.44 -5.92 -18.84
N PHE A 59 -2.92 -7.15 -18.81
CA PHE A 59 -1.59 -7.44 -18.26
C PHE A 59 -0.45 -6.87 -19.09
N LEU A 60 -0.58 -6.89 -20.42
CA LEU A 60 0.40 -6.23 -21.28
C LEU A 60 0.47 -4.72 -21.01
N LYS A 61 -0.69 -4.06 -20.84
CA LYS A 61 -0.73 -2.64 -20.48
C LYS A 61 -0.07 -2.36 -19.13
N LEU A 62 -0.36 -3.17 -18.12
CA LEU A 62 0.24 -3.06 -16.79
C LEU A 62 1.77 -3.23 -16.82
N GLY A 63 2.30 -4.13 -17.66
CA GLY A 63 3.74 -4.37 -17.79
C GLY A 63 4.48 -3.39 -18.70
N THR A 64 3.81 -2.38 -19.27
CA THR A 64 4.50 -1.42 -20.16
C THR A 64 5.31 -0.39 -19.40
N VAL A 65 6.43 0.05 -20.00
CA VAL A 65 7.24 1.20 -19.53
C VAL A 65 6.38 2.47 -19.32
N LYS A 66 5.32 2.64 -20.11
CA LYS A 66 4.38 3.75 -19.92
C LYS A 66 3.72 3.70 -18.54
N ASN A 67 3.28 2.53 -18.09
CA ASN A 67 2.67 2.36 -16.78
C ASN A 67 3.67 2.64 -15.65
N GLU A 68 4.94 2.25 -15.81
CA GLU A 68 6.00 2.56 -14.84
C GLU A 68 6.23 4.07 -14.71
N ILE A 69 6.34 4.78 -15.84
CA ILE A 69 6.52 6.23 -15.86
C ILE A 69 5.29 6.95 -15.27
N GLU A 70 4.08 6.45 -15.56
CA GLU A 70 2.84 7.01 -15.03
C GLU A 70 2.73 6.81 -13.51
N LEU A 71 3.09 5.63 -13.00
CA LEU A 71 3.17 5.36 -11.57
C LEU A 71 4.21 6.25 -10.89
N GLU A 72 5.38 6.41 -11.49
CA GLU A 72 6.45 7.26 -10.96
C GLU A 72 6.04 8.75 -10.93
N LYS A 73 5.33 9.20 -11.97
CA LYS A 73 4.74 10.55 -11.99
C LYS A 73 3.76 10.73 -10.83
N LEU A 74 2.85 9.79 -10.63
CA LEU A 74 1.87 9.84 -9.54
C LEU A 74 2.55 9.85 -8.16
N ARG A 75 3.63 9.08 -7.97
CA ARG A 75 4.43 9.11 -6.73
C ARG A 75 5.03 10.48 -6.47
N ARG A 76 5.68 11.08 -7.48
CA ARG A 76 6.26 12.43 -7.34
C ARG A 76 5.20 13.51 -7.12
N GLU A 77 4.04 13.38 -7.75
CA GLU A 77 2.90 14.27 -7.49
C GLU A 77 2.42 14.17 -6.04
N ASN A 78 2.32 12.96 -5.50
CA ASN A 78 1.98 12.76 -4.08
C ASN A 78 3.03 13.35 -3.14
N GLU A 79 4.33 13.15 -3.43
CA GLU A 79 5.42 13.76 -2.66
C GLU A 79 5.38 15.29 -2.70
N LEU A 80 5.14 15.86 -3.88
CA LEU A 80 4.99 17.31 -4.04
C LEU A 80 3.79 17.84 -3.26
N LEU A 81 2.66 17.14 -3.30
CA LEU A 81 1.47 17.50 -2.53
C LEU A 81 1.75 17.44 -1.03
N ALA A 82 2.42 16.39 -0.55
CA ALA A 82 2.82 16.28 0.85
C ALA A 82 3.76 17.42 1.28
N ALA A 83 4.76 17.75 0.45
CA ALA A 83 5.66 18.87 0.70
C ALA A 83 4.92 20.22 0.74
N LYS A 84 3.94 20.42 -0.15
CA LYS A 84 3.09 21.63 -0.14
C LYS A 84 2.25 21.71 1.12
N THR A 85 1.61 20.61 1.53
CA THR A 85 0.84 20.56 2.79
C THR A 85 1.73 20.91 3.97
N SER A 86 2.92 20.30 4.06
CA SER A 86 3.88 20.59 5.13
C SER A 86 4.37 22.05 5.12
N ALA A 87 4.57 22.64 3.94
CA ALA A 87 4.94 24.05 3.81
C ALA A 87 3.82 24.99 4.29
N ILE A 88 2.56 24.68 3.98
CA ILE A 88 1.39 25.43 4.45
C ILE A 88 1.28 25.35 5.97
N GLU A 89 1.33 24.14 6.55
CA GLU A 89 1.31 23.96 8.01
C GLU A 89 2.48 24.66 8.71
N SER A 90 3.66 24.68 8.08
CA SER A 90 4.83 25.37 8.61
C SER A 90 4.67 26.89 8.58
N ALA A 91 4.05 27.42 7.53
CA ALA A 91 3.72 28.85 7.43
C ALA A 91 2.74 29.27 8.54
N GLU A 92 1.69 28.49 8.79
CA GLU A 92 0.74 28.73 9.88
C GLU A 92 1.45 28.71 11.25
N LYS A 93 2.33 27.72 11.50
CA LYS A 93 3.11 27.65 12.74
C LYS A 93 4.05 28.84 12.92
N MET A 94 4.69 29.30 11.84
CA MET A 94 5.55 30.48 11.87
C MET A 94 4.74 31.74 12.19
N GLU A 95 3.56 31.92 11.60
CA GLU A 95 2.68 33.05 11.88
C GLU A 95 2.34 33.14 13.37
N ILE A 96 1.97 32.01 13.98
CA ILE A 96 1.70 31.92 15.43
C ILE A 96 2.94 32.30 16.24
N LEU A 97 4.10 31.73 15.92
CA LEU A 97 5.35 32.01 16.65
C LEU A 97 5.74 33.50 16.56
N TYR A 98 5.57 34.13 15.39
CA TYR A 98 5.84 35.55 15.23
C TYR A 98 4.85 36.41 16.03
N ALA A 99 3.56 36.08 16.01
CA ALA A 99 2.56 36.78 16.82
C ALA A 99 2.88 36.69 18.32
N ASP A 100 3.25 35.50 18.80
CA ASP A 100 3.64 35.26 20.19
C ASP A 100 4.91 36.04 20.56
N ALA A 101 5.93 36.03 19.70
CA ALA A 101 7.16 36.77 19.92
C ALA A 101 6.92 38.28 19.98
N ILE A 102 6.11 38.83 19.08
CA ILE A 102 5.73 40.25 19.09
C ILE A 102 4.98 40.59 20.39
N SER A 103 4.02 39.75 20.80
CA SER A 103 3.28 39.94 22.05
C SER A 103 4.20 39.92 23.28
N ALA A 104 5.14 38.98 23.33
CA ALA A 104 6.13 38.89 24.41
C ALA A 104 7.05 40.12 24.45
N MET A 105 7.51 40.61 23.30
CA MET A 105 8.32 41.83 23.21
C MET A 105 7.53 43.07 23.64
N GLN A 106 6.25 43.18 23.27
CA GLN A 106 5.38 44.28 23.73
C GLN A 106 5.20 44.26 25.25
N LYS A 107 4.92 43.08 25.84
CA LYS A 107 4.83 42.90 27.30
C LYS A 107 6.13 43.27 28.01
N TYR A 108 7.27 42.83 27.47
CA TYR A 108 8.59 43.10 28.07
C TYR A 108 9.02 44.55 27.95
N ARG A 109 8.70 45.22 26.83
CA ARG A 109 9.04 46.64 26.62
C ARG A 109 8.31 47.57 27.60
N GLY A 110 7.38 47.03 28.40
CA GLY A 110 6.57 47.80 29.33
C GLY A 110 5.70 48.75 28.52
N ASP A 111 4.65 48.22 27.89
CA ASP A 111 3.50 49.08 27.62
C ASP A 111 2.88 49.41 28.98
N SER A 112 3.50 50.39 29.63
CA SER A 112 2.89 51.30 30.59
C SER A 112 1.78 52.04 29.84
N LYS A 113 0.67 51.35 29.62
CA LYS A 113 -0.65 51.98 29.58
C LYS A 113 -1.23 51.88 30.97
N ASP A 114 -0.66 52.68 31.86
CA ASP A 114 -1.52 53.39 32.79
C ASP A 114 -2.20 54.49 31.95
N GLU A 115 -3.55 54.50 32.03
CA GLU A 115 -4.56 55.27 31.28
C GLU A 115 -5.28 54.55 30.12
#